data_AF-A0A4S8PE62-F1
#
_entry.id   AF-A0A4S8PE62-F1
#
_cell.length_a   1.000
_cell.length_b   1.000
_cell.length_c   1.000
_cell.angle_alpha   90.00
_cell.angle_beta   90.00
_cell.angle_gamma   90.00
#
_symmetry.space_group_name_H-M   'P 1'
#
loop_
_entity.id
_entity.type
_entity.pdbx_description
1 polymer ?
#
loop_
_entity_poly.entity_id
_entity_poly.type
_entity_poly.pdbx_seq_one_letter_code
_entity_poly.pdbx_strand_id
1 'polypeptide(L)'
;MADADRLLAWESPSMTVPGPYAPPLDDAKARSRRRLVTVGGFAWAFIPLLTCGFGAPVAFAIAVGRRRDTMTIVGLVLYSAILLAGCGSIGAYDYEETPKWATVAFNTAISLTALGATAHLLLIRSLVWAPIAPAAAPVPVARLSNEEVLDRARRLRAQARRTAEADPMLAKRLGVGRPDLPRQFDDGGLVDLNHAPMRVLVTLPGVTERSARQILDRVAGTGPFASLGEVMLVVEISPSFEHHLREYCVFIP
;
A
#
# COMPACT_ATOMS: atom_id res chain seq x y z
N MET A 1 4.13 -10.29 68.56
CA MET A 1 3.57 -11.23 67.56
C MET A 1 2.29 -10.65 66.95
N ALA A 2 2.38 -9.46 66.34
CA ALA A 2 1.29 -8.84 65.57
C ALA A 2 1.75 -7.56 64.83
N ASP A 3 2.94 -7.58 64.20
CA ASP A 3 3.37 -6.46 63.33
C ASP A 3 4.08 -7.01 62.07
N ALA A 4 3.45 -8.01 61.46
CA ALA A 4 3.92 -8.66 60.23
C ALA A 4 2.99 -8.42 59.02
N ASP A 5 1.82 -7.81 59.22
CA ASP A 5 0.78 -7.73 58.17
C ASP A 5 0.78 -6.41 57.37
N ARG A 6 1.73 -5.50 57.62
CA ARG A 6 1.80 -4.20 56.91
C ARG A 6 2.71 -4.17 55.68
N LEU A 7 3.29 -5.30 55.27
CA LEU A 7 4.27 -5.34 54.16
C LEU A 7 3.77 -5.95 52.84
N LEU A 8 2.48 -6.23 52.68
CA LEU A 8 1.94 -6.88 51.48
C LEU A 8 0.82 -6.11 50.76
N ALA A 9 0.77 -4.78 50.91
CA ALA A 9 -0.17 -3.93 50.16
C ALA A 9 0.57 -3.00 49.20
N TRP A 10 1.33 -3.58 48.25
CA TRP A 10 1.66 -2.89 47.00
C TRP A 10 0.94 -3.63 45.87
N GLU A 11 -0.39 -3.55 45.86
CA GLU A 11 -1.12 -3.88 44.64
C GLU A 11 -0.69 -2.87 43.58
N SER A 12 0.16 -3.33 42.66
CA SER A 12 0.49 -2.58 41.46
C SER A 12 -0.82 -2.31 40.73
N PRO A 13 -1.21 -1.05 40.48
CA PRO A 13 -2.27 -0.80 39.53
C PRO A 13 -1.80 -1.44 38.23
N SER A 14 -2.58 -2.38 37.70
CA SER A 14 -2.32 -3.00 36.41
C SER A 14 -2.21 -1.87 35.39
N MET A 15 -0.98 -1.46 35.08
CA MET A 15 -0.67 -0.54 34.01
C MET A 15 -0.99 -1.27 32.71
N THR A 16 -2.28 -1.35 32.38
CA THR A 16 -2.72 -1.63 31.02
C THR A 16 -2.23 -0.44 30.21
N VAL A 17 -1.03 -0.60 29.64
CA VAL A 17 -0.49 0.30 28.64
C VAL A 17 -1.64 0.57 27.67
N PRO A 18 -2.06 1.84 27.45
CA PRO A 18 -3.08 2.12 26.47
C PRO A 18 -2.61 1.52 25.16
N GLY A 19 -3.32 0.51 24.67
CA GLY A 19 -3.10 0.00 23.32
C GLY A 19 -3.11 1.16 22.35
N PRO A 20 -2.37 1.09 21.23
CA PRO A 20 -2.27 2.18 20.29
C PRO A 20 -3.66 2.75 20.01
N TYR A 21 -3.85 4.05 20.26
CA TYR A 21 -5.11 4.75 20.01
C TYR A 21 -5.42 4.63 18.52
N ALA A 22 -6.28 3.67 18.17
CA ALA A 22 -6.91 3.62 16.88
C ALA A 22 -8.03 4.67 16.93
N PRO A 23 -7.95 5.77 16.15
CA PRO A 23 -9.09 6.64 16.03
C PRO A 23 -10.30 5.77 15.60
N PRO A 24 -11.51 6.02 16.14
CA PRO A 24 -12.68 5.28 15.72
C PRO A 24 -12.77 5.38 14.20
N LEU A 25 -12.62 4.23 13.52
CA LEU A 25 -12.84 4.16 12.10
C LEU A 25 -14.29 4.58 11.90
N ASP A 26 -14.48 5.65 11.13
CA ASP A 26 -15.82 6.11 10.78
C ASP A 26 -16.40 5.09 9.78
N ASP A 27 -16.83 3.95 10.30
CA ASP A 27 -17.26 2.78 9.53
C ASP A 27 -18.40 3.15 8.59
N ALA A 28 -19.21 4.15 8.96
CA ALA A 28 -20.25 4.71 8.11
C ALA A 28 -19.66 5.34 6.84
N LYS A 29 -18.60 6.17 6.96
CA LYS A 29 -17.90 6.77 5.81
C LYS A 29 -17.12 5.75 4.98
N ALA A 30 -16.51 4.75 5.62
CA ALA A 30 -15.82 3.66 4.91
C ALA A 30 -16.82 2.80 4.12
N ARG A 31 -17.96 2.45 4.72
CA ARG A 31 -19.05 1.72 4.05
C ARG A 31 -19.66 2.53 2.90
N SER A 32 -19.87 3.84 3.07
CA SER A 32 -20.44 4.68 2.01
C SER A 32 -19.50 4.81 0.82
N ARG A 33 -18.18 5.02 1.05
CA ARG A 33 -17.17 5.03 -0.01
C ARG A 33 -17.09 3.70 -0.76
N ARG A 34 -17.11 2.58 -0.04
CA ARG A 34 -17.10 1.24 -0.67
C ARG A 34 -18.36 1.01 -1.52
N ARG A 35 -19.53 1.45 -1.04
CA ARG A 35 -20.78 1.42 -1.82
C ARG A 35 -20.70 2.29 -3.06
N LEU A 36 -20.22 3.54 -2.95
CA LEU A 36 -20.05 4.46 -4.07
C LEU A 36 -19.12 3.89 -5.16
N VAL A 37 -17.98 3.31 -4.78
CA VAL A 37 -17.04 2.68 -5.73
C VAL A 37 -17.67 1.45 -6.39
N THR A 38 -18.42 0.65 -5.63
CA THR A 38 -19.09 -0.53 -6.14
C THR A 38 -20.18 -0.15 -7.14
N VAL A 39 -21.07 0.78 -6.77
CA VAL A 39 -22.16 1.28 -7.62
C VAL A 39 -21.60 1.96 -8.86
N GLY A 40 -20.57 2.80 -8.72
CA GLY A 40 -19.91 3.46 -9.85
C GLY A 40 -19.25 2.46 -10.81
N GLY A 41 -18.65 1.38 -10.30
CA GLY A 41 -18.10 0.31 -11.13
C GLY A 41 -19.17 -0.45 -11.92
N PHE A 42 -20.35 -0.68 -11.33
CA PHE A 42 -21.48 -1.28 -12.05
C PHE A 42 -22.06 -0.32 -13.10
N ALA A 43 -22.31 0.94 -12.73
CA ALA A 43 -22.81 1.95 -13.66
C ALA A 43 -21.90 2.11 -14.88
N TRP A 44 -20.58 2.09 -14.68
CA TRP A 44 -19.61 2.10 -15.78
C TRP A 44 -19.70 0.85 -16.68
N ALA A 45 -19.88 -0.34 -16.10
CA ALA A 45 -19.93 -1.58 -16.86
C ALA A 45 -21.17 -1.66 -17.78
N PHE A 46 -22.25 -0.96 -17.42
CA PHE A 46 -23.48 -0.87 -18.21
C PHE A 46 -23.47 0.23 -19.29
N ILE A 47 -22.41 1.05 -19.39
CA ILE A 47 -22.28 2.09 -20.42
C ILE A 47 -22.53 1.55 -21.83
N PRO A 48 -21.94 0.41 -22.27
CA PRO A 48 -22.20 -0.12 -23.61
C PRO A 48 -23.66 -0.50 -23.82
N LEU A 49 -24.32 -1.08 -22.80
CA LEU A 49 -25.71 -1.46 -22.91
C LEU A 49 -26.63 -0.24 -23.03
N LEU A 50 -26.39 0.80 -22.22
CA LEU A 50 -27.19 2.04 -22.22
C LEU A 50 -27.00 2.88 -23.49
N THR A 51 -25.87 2.70 -24.17
CA THR A 51 -25.51 3.45 -25.39
C THR A 51 -25.62 2.60 -26.65
N CYS A 52 -26.35 1.47 -26.61
CA CYS A 52 -26.52 0.56 -27.74
C CYS A 52 -25.17 0.17 -28.41
N GLY A 53 -24.15 -0.15 -27.62
CA GLY A 53 -22.82 -0.60 -28.06
C GLY A 53 -21.81 0.52 -28.33
N PHE A 54 -22.25 1.77 -28.57
CA PHE A 54 -21.35 2.87 -28.93
C PHE A 54 -20.40 3.29 -27.80
N GLY A 55 -20.80 3.10 -26.54
CA GLY A 55 -20.00 3.42 -25.37
C GLY A 55 -18.92 2.38 -25.03
N ALA A 56 -18.84 1.25 -25.73
CA ALA A 56 -17.85 0.21 -25.45
C ALA A 56 -16.40 0.70 -25.58
N PRO A 57 -15.99 1.39 -26.66
CA PRO A 57 -14.61 1.88 -26.79
C PRO A 57 -14.25 2.88 -25.67
N VAL A 58 -15.20 3.75 -25.29
CA VAL A 58 -14.99 4.74 -24.23
C VAL A 58 -14.83 4.05 -22.87
N ALA A 59 -15.67 3.05 -22.58
CA ALA A 59 -15.57 2.28 -21.34
C ALA A 59 -14.22 1.56 -21.24
N PHE A 60 -13.79 0.88 -22.32
CA PHE A 60 -12.49 0.21 -22.36
C PHE A 60 -11.30 1.18 -22.32
N ALA A 61 -11.40 2.38 -22.92
CA ALA A 61 -10.35 3.40 -22.80
C ALA A 61 -10.18 3.87 -21.34
N ILE A 62 -11.28 4.04 -20.60
CA ILE A 62 -11.25 4.33 -19.16
C ILE A 62 -10.61 3.17 -18.38
N ALA A 63 -10.89 1.91 -18.76
CA ALA A 63 -10.26 0.74 -18.15
C ALA A 63 -8.74 0.71 -18.40
N VAL A 64 -8.29 0.92 -19.64
CA VAL A 64 -6.86 1.00 -19.99
C VAL A 64 -6.15 2.13 -19.24
N GLY A 65 -6.81 3.28 -19.09
CA GLY A 65 -6.27 4.41 -18.32
C GLY A 65 -6.10 4.12 -16.83
N ARG A 66 -6.91 3.21 -16.26
CA ARG A 66 -6.79 2.77 -14.86
C ARG A 66 -5.82 1.61 -14.68
N ARG A 67 -5.78 0.68 -15.63
CA ARG A 67 -4.95 -0.51 -15.58
C ARG A 67 -4.58 -0.91 -17.01
N ARG A 68 -3.34 -0.63 -17.41
CA ARG A 68 -2.79 -1.09 -18.70
C ARG A 68 -2.41 -2.57 -18.60
N ASP A 69 -3.33 -3.45 -18.95
CA ASP A 69 -3.06 -4.87 -19.12
C ASP A 69 -3.41 -5.34 -20.55
N THR A 70 -2.85 -6.48 -20.96
CA THR A 70 -3.08 -7.00 -22.31
C THR A 70 -4.56 -7.24 -22.59
N MET A 71 -5.35 -7.65 -21.58
CA MET A 71 -6.78 -7.92 -21.76
C MET A 71 -7.60 -6.66 -22.01
N THR A 72 -7.36 -5.55 -21.29
CA THR A 72 -8.05 -4.28 -21.52
C THR A 72 -7.69 -3.65 -22.86
N ILE A 73 -6.42 -3.77 -23.28
CA ILE A 73 -5.96 -3.30 -24.59
C ILE A 73 -6.58 -4.12 -25.72
N VAL A 74 -6.55 -5.46 -25.61
CA VAL A 74 -7.18 -6.36 -26.59
C VAL A 74 -8.69 -6.12 -26.67
N GLY A 75 -9.36 -5.94 -25.52
CA GLY A 75 -10.77 -5.59 -25.47
C GLY A 75 -11.08 -4.28 -26.20
N LEU A 76 -10.31 -3.21 -25.92
CA LEU A 76 -10.46 -1.93 -26.61
C LEU A 76 -10.34 -2.08 -28.12
N VAL A 77 -9.30 -2.76 -28.61
CA VAL A 77 -9.06 -2.95 -30.04
C VAL A 77 -10.16 -3.79 -30.68
N LEU A 78 -10.53 -4.92 -30.06
CA LEU A 78 -11.52 -5.86 -30.57
C LEU A 78 -12.91 -5.21 -30.72
N TYR A 79 -13.43 -4.60 -29.66
CA TYR A 79 -14.78 -4.00 -29.71
C TYR A 79 -14.82 -2.74 -30.57
N SER A 80 -13.73 -1.97 -30.64
CA SER A 80 -13.64 -0.84 -31.59
C SER A 80 -13.65 -1.33 -33.03
N ALA A 81 -12.93 -2.41 -33.34
CA ALA A 81 -12.90 -2.99 -34.68
C ALA A 81 -14.27 -3.57 -35.09
N ILE A 82 -14.95 -4.28 -34.19
CA ILE A 82 -16.30 -4.82 -34.45
C ILE A 82 -17.30 -3.68 -34.70
N LEU A 83 -17.27 -2.63 -33.88
CA LEU A 83 -18.15 -1.47 -34.05
C LEU A 83 -17.89 -0.74 -35.37
N LEU A 84 -16.63 -0.48 -35.70
CA LEU A 84 -16.24 0.18 -36.96
C LEU A 84 -16.61 -0.67 -38.19
N ALA A 85 -16.41 -1.98 -38.13
CA ALA A 85 -16.82 -2.89 -39.21
C ALA A 85 -18.34 -2.91 -39.40
N GLY A 86 -19.10 -2.92 -38.31
CA GLY A 86 -20.56 -2.79 -38.33
C GLY A 86 -21.00 -1.48 -38.99
N CYS A 87 -20.49 -0.34 -38.51
CA CYS A 87 -20.82 0.97 -39.08
C CYS A 87 -20.41 1.09 -40.56
N GLY A 88 -19.23 0.58 -40.92
CA GLY A 88 -18.74 0.57 -42.29
C GLY A 88 -19.59 -0.28 -43.23
N SER A 89 -20.23 -1.34 -42.73
CA SER A 89 -21.09 -2.20 -43.55
C SER A 89 -22.35 -1.50 -44.07
N ILE A 90 -22.89 -0.52 -43.34
CA ILE A 90 -24.06 0.27 -43.76
C ILE A 90 -23.63 1.60 -44.38
N GLY A 91 -22.58 2.24 -43.86
CA GLY A 91 -22.14 3.57 -44.30
C GLY A 91 -21.66 3.67 -45.76
N ALA A 92 -21.53 2.54 -46.45
CA ALA A 92 -21.18 2.46 -47.87
C ALA A 92 -22.40 2.47 -48.82
N TYR A 93 -23.63 2.44 -48.29
CA TYR A 93 -24.87 2.35 -49.06
C TYR A 93 -25.81 3.51 -48.75
N ASP A 94 -26.60 3.90 -49.74
CA ASP A 94 -27.75 4.77 -49.51
C ASP A 94 -28.85 4.00 -48.76
N TYR A 95 -29.69 4.74 -48.01
CA TYR A 95 -30.71 4.15 -47.13
C TYR A 95 -31.68 3.22 -47.88
N GLU A 96 -32.05 3.59 -49.11
CA GLU A 96 -32.99 2.81 -49.94
C GLU A 96 -32.32 1.59 -50.61
N GLU A 97 -30.99 1.61 -50.77
CA GLU A 97 -30.22 0.56 -51.45
C GLU A 97 -29.49 -0.38 -50.49
N THR A 98 -29.68 -0.22 -49.17
CA THR A 98 -28.93 -0.99 -48.18
C THR A 98 -29.30 -2.48 -48.27
N PRO A 99 -28.33 -3.37 -48.55
CA PRO A 99 -28.62 -4.79 -48.68
C PRO A 99 -28.89 -5.42 -47.30
N LYS A 100 -29.83 -6.37 -47.26
CA LYS A 100 -30.29 -7.00 -45.99
C LYS A 100 -29.15 -7.60 -45.16
N TRP A 101 -28.10 -8.13 -45.79
CA TRP A 101 -26.95 -8.69 -45.07
C TRP A 101 -26.17 -7.62 -44.31
N ALA A 102 -26.08 -6.38 -44.82
CA ALA A 102 -25.41 -5.27 -44.16
C ALA A 102 -26.20 -4.80 -42.93
N THR A 103 -27.52 -4.72 -43.04
CA THR A 103 -28.41 -4.45 -41.89
C THR A 103 -28.27 -5.51 -40.81
N VAL A 104 -28.24 -6.80 -41.18
CA VAL A 104 -28.04 -7.91 -40.24
C VAL A 104 -26.65 -7.83 -39.61
N ALA A 105 -25.60 -7.55 -40.38
CA ALA A 105 -24.23 -7.43 -39.88
C ALA A 105 -24.09 -6.30 -38.86
N PHE A 106 -24.64 -5.12 -39.13
CA PHE A 106 -24.66 -3.99 -38.21
C PHE A 106 -25.42 -4.28 -36.92
N ASN A 107 -26.65 -4.81 -37.02
CA ASN A 107 -27.45 -5.17 -35.85
C ASN A 107 -26.76 -6.24 -34.99
N THR A 108 -26.09 -7.19 -35.64
CA THR A 108 -25.31 -8.22 -34.94
C THR A 108 -24.08 -7.61 -34.27
N ALA A 109 -23.35 -6.71 -34.95
CA ALA A 109 -22.19 -6.02 -34.39
C ALA A 109 -22.56 -5.15 -33.18
N ILE A 110 -23.66 -4.40 -33.25
CA ILE A 110 -24.21 -3.63 -32.13
C ILE A 110 -24.60 -4.54 -30.98
N SER A 111 -25.34 -5.62 -31.25
CA SER A 111 -25.79 -6.55 -30.20
C SER A 111 -24.61 -7.25 -29.52
N LEU A 112 -23.61 -7.68 -30.30
CA LEU A 112 -22.40 -8.31 -29.80
C LEU A 112 -21.55 -7.34 -28.99
N THR A 113 -21.47 -6.08 -29.42
CA THR A 113 -20.74 -5.05 -28.69
C THR A 113 -21.47 -4.65 -27.42
N ALA A 114 -22.79 -4.47 -27.46
CA ALA A 114 -23.59 -4.11 -26.29
C ALA A 114 -23.57 -5.21 -25.21
N LEU A 115 -23.87 -6.46 -25.59
CA LEU A 115 -23.93 -7.58 -24.64
C LEU A 115 -22.54 -8.11 -24.29
N GLY A 116 -21.70 -8.32 -25.30
CA GLY A 116 -20.35 -8.87 -25.14
C GLY A 116 -19.43 -7.92 -24.39
N ALA A 117 -19.41 -6.63 -24.73
CA ALA A 117 -18.61 -5.66 -23.97
C ALA A 117 -19.12 -5.55 -22.53
N THR A 118 -20.43 -5.45 -22.30
CA THR A 118 -20.99 -5.37 -20.94
C THR A 118 -20.59 -6.59 -20.10
N ALA A 119 -20.73 -7.81 -20.63
CA ALA A 119 -20.31 -9.03 -19.94
C ALA A 119 -18.81 -9.02 -19.64
N HIS A 120 -17.98 -8.64 -20.61
CA HIS A 120 -16.52 -8.56 -20.45
C HIS A 120 -16.13 -7.52 -19.40
N LEU A 121 -16.73 -6.33 -19.43
CA LEU A 121 -16.50 -5.26 -18.45
C LEU A 121 -16.93 -5.68 -17.05
N LEU A 122 -18.02 -6.44 -16.90
CA LEU A 122 -18.44 -7.02 -15.62
C LEU A 122 -17.44 -8.04 -15.06
N LEU A 123 -16.87 -8.88 -15.93
CA LEU A 123 -15.84 -9.87 -15.54
C LEU A 123 -14.55 -9.19 -15.09
N ILE A 124 -14.08 -8.17 -15.82
CA ILE A 124 -12.86 -7.43 -15.46
C ILE A 124 -13.10 -6.33 -14.42
N ARG A 125 -14.35 -6.10 -14.01
CA ARG A 125 -14.69 -5.04 -13.04
C ARG A 125 -13.96 -5.22 -11.71
N SER A 126 -13.83 -6.45 -11.23
CA SER A 126 -13.06 -6.70 -10.00
C SER A 126 -11.58 -6.39 -10.18
N LEU A 127 -11.03 -6.56 -11.39
CA LEU A 127 -9.61 -6.33 -11.71
C LEU A 127 -9.30 -4.84 -11.93
N VAL A 128 -10.19 -4.11 -12.60
CA VAL A 128 -10.01 -2.69 -12.93
C VAL A 128 -10.36 -1.79 -11.73
N TRP A 129 -11.34 -2.16 -10.91
CA TRP A 129 -11.69 -1.47 -9.65
C TRP A 129 -11.14 -2.18 -8.42
N ALA A 130 -10.24 -3.16 -8.59
CA ALA A 130 -9.48 -3.70 -7.46
C ALA A 130 -8.81 -2.53 -6.76
N PRO A 131 -9.02 -2.34 -5.44
CA PRO A 131 -8.09 -1.55 -4.66
C PRO A 131 -6.72 -2.19 -4.90
N ILE A 132 -5.75 -1.42 -5.41
CA ILE A 132 -4.35 -1.84 -5.42
C ILE A 132 -4.10 -2.33 -4.01
N ALA A 133 -3.79 -3.62 -3.85
CA ALA A 133 -3.56 -4.20 -2.54
C ALA A 133 -2.51 -3.30 -1.86
N PRO A 134 -2.84 -2.62 -0.76
CA PRO A 134 -1.85 -1.82 -0.09
C PRO A 134 -0.77 -2.78 0.40
N ALA A 135 0.48 -2.55 -0.01
CA ALA A 135 1.63 -3.19 0.60
C ALA A 135 1.62 -2.84 2.09
N ALA A 136 1.10 -3.75 2.92
CA ALA A 136 0.61 -3.49 4.27
C ALA A 136 -0.48 -2.39 4.30
N ALA A 137 -1.62 -2.63 4.97
CA ALA A 137 -2.63 -1.59 5.13
C ALA A 137 -1.97 -0.32 5.68
N PRO A 138 -1.97 0.82 4.95
CA PRO A 138 -1.56 2.07 5.56
C PRO A 138 -2.59 2.28 6.67
N VAL A 139 -2.11 2.28 7.92
CA VAL A 139 -2.90 2.78 9.05
C VAL A 139 -3.53 4.08 8.54
N PRO A 140 -4.87 4.23 8.57
CA PRO A 140 -5.53 5.40 8.04
C PRO A 140 -5.13 6.57 8.94
N VAL A 141 -3.99 7.17 8.62
CA VAL A 141 -3.69 8.52 9.01
C VAL A 141 -4.71 9.33 8.25
N ALA A 142 -5.81 9.66 8.93
CA ALA A 142 -6.57 10.88 8.66
C ALA A 142 -5.55 11.96 8.27
N ARG A 143 -5.86 12.84 7.31
CA ARG A 143 -4.94 13.88 6.82
C ARG A 143 -4.46 14.77 7.99
N LEU A 144 -3.50 14.27 8.75
CA LEU A 144 -2.80 14.95 9.82
C LEU A 144 -1.92 15.97 9.12
N SER A 145 -1.79 17.14 9.72
CA SER A 145 -0.81 18.11 9.23
C SER A 145 0.58 17.46 9.23
N ASN A 146 1.49 17.91 8.35
CA ASN A 146 2.84 17.34 8.29
C ASN A 146 3.53 17.36 9.67
N GLU A 147 3.18 18.32 10.53
CA GLU A 147 3.67 18.45 11.91
C GLU A 147 3.11 17.35 12.83
N GLU A 148 1.80 17.11 12.80
CA GLU A 148 1.15 16.06 13.60
C GLU A 148 1.65 14.65 13.21
N VAL A 149 1.91 14.41 11.92
CA VAL A 149 2.51 13.16 11.44
C VAL A 149 3.92 13.00 11.99
N LEU A 150 4.73 14.06 11.93
CA LEU A 150 6.12 14.02 12.39
C LEU A 150 6.21 13.83 13.90
N ASP A 151 5.37 14.51 14.66
CA ASP A 151 5.31 14.37 16.12
C ASP A 151 4.80 13.00 16.55
N ARG A 152 3.83 12.44 15.82
CA ARG A 152 3.41 11.05 16.03
C ARG A 152 4.54 10.09 15.78
N ALA A 153 5.26 10.22 14.66
CA ALA A 153 6.38 9.36 14.33
C ALA A 153 7.48 9.43 15.42
N ARG A 154 7.81 10.63 15.90
CA ARG A 154 8.76 10.82 17.01
C ARG A 154 8.32 10.11 18.29
N ARG A 155 7.03 10.21 18.66
CA ARG A 155 6.47 9.51 19.84
C ARG A 155 6.57 7.99 19.69
N LEU A 156 6.28 7.46 18.51
CA LEU A 156 6.39 6.03 18.22
C LEU A 156 7.85 5.54 18.30
N ARG A 157 8.81 6.30 17.76
CA ARG A 157 10.25 5.98 17.92
C ARG A 157 10.66 5.95 19.39
N ALA A 158 10.26 6.94 20.18
CA ALA A 158 10.57 6.99 21.59
C ALA A 158 9.96 5.80 22.37
N GLN A 159 8.74 5.41 22.03
CA GLN A 159 8.09 4.23 22.62
C GLN A 159 8.80 2.92 22.22
N ALA A 160 9.14 2.77 20.94
CA ALA A 160 9.85 1.61 20.43
C ALA A 160 11.25 1.46 21.07
N ARG A 161 11.96 2.57 21.29
CA ARG A 161 13.24 2.57 22.03
C ARG A 161 13.08 2.11 23.47
N ARG A 162 12.11 2.66 24.21
CA ARG A 162 11.81 2.19 25.57
C ARG A 162 11.47 0.71 25.62
N THR A 163 10.78 0.21 24.59
CA THR A 163 10.46 -1.22 24.48
C THR A 163 11.72 -2.06 24.25
N ALA A 164 12.61 -1.61 23.35
CA ALA A 164 13.89 -2.28 23.09
C ALA A 164 14.84 -2.25 24.29
N GLU A 165 14.86 -1.16 25.06
CA GLU A 165 15.65 -1.04 26.28
C GLU A 165 15.10 -1.92 27.42
N ALA A 166 13.77 -2.00 27.56
CA ALA A 166 13.12 -2.79 28.61
C ALA A 166 13.14 -4.30 28.34
N ASP A 167 12.86 -4.71 27.09
CA ASP A 167 12.86 -6.12 26.67
C ASP A 167 13.35 -6.26 25.22
N PRO A 168 14.66 -6.48 25.01
CA PRO A 168 15.24 -6.69 23.68
C PRO A 168 14.63 -7.89 22.94
N MET A 169 14.25 -8.96 23.66
CA MET A 169 13.66 -10.15 23.04
C MET A 169 12.26 -9.87 22.51
N LEU A 170 11.47 -9.08 23.23
CA LEU A 170 10.19 -8.58 22.73
C LEU A 170 10.39 -7.68 21.51
N ALA A 171 11.36 -6.75 21.54
CA ALA A 171 11.62 -5.87 20.41
C ALA A 171 12.00 -6.63 19.13
N LYS A 172 12.80 -7.71 19.25
CA LYS A 172 13.08 -8.63 18.12
C LYS A 172 11.81 -9.28 17.59
N ARG A 173 10.95 -9.81 18.47
CA ARG A 173 9.68 -10.44 18.06
C ARG A 173 8.72 -9.46 17.38
N LEU A 174 8.72 -8.20 17.80
CA LEU A 174 7.92 -7.13 17.20
C LEU A 174 8.51 -6.59 15.89
N GLY A 175 9.75 -6.95 15.55
CA GLY A 175 10.43 -6.47 14.34
C GLY A 175 10.82 -4.99 14.44
N VAL A 176 11.10 -4.48 15.64
CA VAL A 176 11.55 -3.09 15.84
C VAL A 176 12.86 -2.86 15.09
N GLY A 177 12.90 -1.82 14.26
CA GLY A 177 14.08 -1.49 13.47
C GLY A 177 14.27 -2.35 12.21
N ARG A 178 13.34 -3.25 11.90
CA ARG A 178 13.44 -4.21 10.79
C ARG A 178 12.31 -4.01 9.78
N PRO A 179 12.35 -2.94 8.96
CA PRO A 179 11.33 -2.69 7.94
C PRO A 179 11.30 -3.75 6.83
N ASP A 180 12.34 -4.60 6.74
CA ASP A 180 12.40 -5.72 5.83
C ASP A 180 11.59 -6.95 6.28
N LEU A 181 11.20 -7.02 7.55
CA LEU A 181 10.40 -8.11 8.09
C LEU A 181 8.91 -7.72 8.16
N PRO A 182 7.98 -8.69 8.02
CA PRO A 182 6.57 -8.42 8.22
C PRO A 182 6.33 -8.03 9.69
N ARG A 183 5.95 -6.78 9.92
CA ARG A 183 5.75 -6.20 11.27
C ARG A 183 4.32 -5.75 11.50
N GLN A 184 3.83 -5.96 12.72
CA GLN A 184 2.52 -5.49 13.20
C GLN A 184 2.63 -4.25 14.10
N PHE A 185 3.86 -3.91 14.51
CA PHE A 185 4.17 -2.80 15.39
C PHE A 185 4.82 -1.67 14.59
N ASP A 186 4.31 -0.45 14.76
CA ASP A 186 4.87 0.76 14.14
C ASP A 186 5.90 1.38 15.07
N ASP A 187 7.17 1.26 14.70
CA ASP A 187 8.31 1.79 15.45
C ASP A 187 8.66 3.25 15.07
N GLY A 188 7.82 3.90 14.26
CA GLY A 188 8.06 5.27 13.81
C GLY A 188 9.19 5.39 12.78
N GLY A 189 9.67 4.28 12.21
CA GLY A 189 10.74 4.26 11.20
C GLY A 189 12.13 4.12 11.79
N LEU A 190 12.27 3.44 12.93
CA LEU A 190 13.59 3.06 13.41
C LEU A 190 14.25 2.05 12.47
N VAL A 191 15.58 2.00 12.52
CA VAL A 191 16.42 1.00 11.86
C VAL A 191 17.36 0.38 12.88
N ASP A 192 17.32 -0.94 13.00
CA ASP A 192 18.21 -1.72 13.85
C ASP A 192 19.54 -1.93 13.12
N LEU A 193 20.57 -1.18 13.54
CA LEU A 193 21.87 -1.23 12.88
C LEU A 193 22.56 -2.60 12.99
N ASN A 194 22.23 -3.38 14.02
CA ASN A 194 22.88 -4.67 14.25
C ASN A 194 22.33 -5.79 13.37
N HIS A 195 21.07 -5.69 12.94
CA HIS A 195 20.38 -6.79 12.28
C HIS A 195 19.76 -6.43 10.92
N ALA A 196 19.65 -5.14 10.58
CA ALA A 196 19.06 -4.73 9.31
C ALA A 196 19.93 -5.15 8.11
N PRO A 197 19.32 -5.59 7.00
CA PRO A 197 20.07 -5.96 5.80
C PRO A 197 20.62 -4.72 5.09
N MET A 198 21.62 -4.93 4.23
CA MET A 198 22.28 -3.91 3.40
C MET A 198 21.31 -2.87 2.83
N ARG A 199 20.26 -3.35 2.13
CA ARG A 199 19.27 -2.51 1.45
C ARG A 199 18.51 -1.56 2.38
N VAL A 200 18.43 -1.87 3.68
CA VAL A 200 17.81 -1.02 4.70
C VAL A 200 18.86 -0.08 5.29
N LEU A 201 20.07 -0.56 5.57
CA LEU A 201 21.14 0.27 6.13
C LEU A 201 21.47 1.47 5.23
N VAL A 202 21.54 1.27 3.91
CA VAL A 202 21.80 2.34 2.94
C VAL A 202 20.68 3.39 2.81
N THR A 203 19.53 3.16 3.45
CA THR A 203 18.46 4.16 3.51
C THR A 203 18.71 5.21 4.60
N LEU A 204 19.63 4.94 5.53
CA LEU A 204 19.98 5.86 6.60
C LEU A 204 20.84 7.02 6.05
N PRO A 205 20.60 8.26 6.52
CA PRO A 205 21.41 9.41 6.12
C PRO A 205 22.90 9.19 6.41
N GLY A 206 23.75 9.39 5.39
CA GLY A 206 25.20 9.25 5.52
C GLY A 206 25.73 7.81 5.47
N VAL A 207 24.86 6.80 5.41
CA VAL A 207 25.28 5.40 5.29
C VAL A 207 25.40 5.02 3.83
N THR A 208 26.63 4.95 3.34
CA THR A 208 26.92 4.45 1.98
C THR A 208 26.91 2.93 1.95
N GLU A 209 26.91 2.31 0.76
CA GLU A 209 27.11 0.86 0.65
C GLU A 209 28.42 0.40 1.31
N ARG A 210 29.50 1.18 1.21
CA ARG A 210 30.77 0.87 1.86
C ARG A 210 30.61 0.86 3.38
N SER A 211 30.00 1.91 3.94
CA SER A 211 29.74 2.02 5.38
C SER A 211 28.82 0.90 5.87
N ALA A 212 27.77 0.56 5.11
CA ALA A 212 26.86 -0.53 5.43
C ALA A 212 27.54 -1.90 5.38
N ARG A 213 28.47 -2.14 4.45
CA ARG A 213 29.32 -3.35 4.45
C ARG A 213 30.20 -3.41 5.70
N GLN A 214 30.87 -2.31 6.04
CA GLN A 214 31.68 -2.23 7.26
C GLN A 214 30.85 -2.54 8.52
N ILE A 215 29.61 -2.04 8.61
CA ILE A 215 28.68 -2.35 9.71
C ILE A 215 28.45 -3.87 9.77
N LEU A 216 28.03 -4.49 8.67
CA LEU A 216 27.72 -5.91 8.62
C LEU A 216 28.94 -6.78 8.94
N ASP A 217 30.09 -6.46 8.36
CA ASP A 217 31.35 -7.18 8.57
C ASP A 217 31.79 -7.07 10.04
N ARG A 218 31.67 -5.88 10.64
CA ARG A 218 32.00 -5.64 12.05
C ARG A 218 31.05 -6.36 13.00
N VAL A 219 29.76 -6.41 12.69
CA VAL A 219 28.78 -7.17 13.50
C VAL A 219 29.03 -8.67 13.40
N ALA A 220 29.29 -9.17 12.18
CA ALA A 220 29.59 -10.58 11.96
C ALA A 220 30.89 -11.05 12.65
N GLY A 221 31.92 -10.19 12.66
CA GLY A 221 33.23 -10.54 13.21
C GLY A 221 33.39 -10.34 14.71
N THR A 222 32.73 -9.34 15.29
CA THR A 222 32.99 -8.90 16.68
C THR A 222 31.70 -8.78 17.52
N GLY A 223 30.53 -8.97 16.91
CA GLY A 223 29.24 -8.90 17.59
C GLY A 223 28.56 -7.53 17.48
N PRO A 224 27.34 -7.40 18.05
CA PRO A 224 26.49 -6.22 17.90
C PRO A 224 27.12 -4.95 18.49
N PHE A 225 26.83 -3.80 17.89
CA PHE A 225 27.19 -2.50 18.46
C PHE A 225 26.32 -2.18 19.67
N ALA A 226 26.92 -1.57 20.69
CA ALA A 226 26.23 -1.12 21.89
C ALA A 226 25.67 0.29 21.76
N SER A 227 26.26 1.13 20.90
CA SER A 227 25.85 2.52 20.74
C SER A 227 26.27 3.14 19.41
N LEU A 228 25.68 4.29 19.08
CA LEU A 228 26.07 5.08 17.92
C LEU A 228 27.52 5.60 18.01
N GLY A 229 28.00 5.89 19.22
CA GLY A 229 29.38 6.34 19.41
C GLY A 229 30.39 5.27 18.98
N GLU A 230 30.10 4.00 19.27
CA GLU A 230 30.93 2.88 18.81
C GLU A 230 30.94 2.76 17.27
N VAL A 231 29.77 2.90 16.64
CA VAL A 231 29.66 2.89 15.18
C VAL A 231 30.51 3.98 14.55
N MET A 232 30.43 5.21 15.06
CA MET A 232 31.17 6.35 14.50
C MET A 232 32.70 6.25 14.67
N LEU A 233 33.19 5.43 15.60
CA LEU A 233 34.62 5.19 15.78
C LEU A 233 35.18 4.16 14.78
N VAL A 234 34.35 3.21 14.36
CA VAL A 234 34.80 2.03 13.59
C VAL A 234 34.33 2.06 12.14
N VAL A 235 33.22 2.75 11.85
CA VAL A 235 32.59 2.81 10.54
C VAL A 235 32.79 4.21 9.95
N GLU A 236 33.16 4.25 8.67
CA GLU A 236 33.33 5.51 7.93
C GLU A 236 31.96 6.15 7.63
N ILE A 237 31.46 6.95 8.57
CA ILE A 237 30.25 7.77 8.40
C ILE A 237 30.58 9.21 8.77
N SER A 238 30.18 10.17 7.93
CA SER A 238 30.40 11.59 8.21
C SER A 238 29.71 12.01 9.52
N PRO A 239 30.42 12.71 10.43
CA PRO A 239 29.85 13.21 11.69
C PRO A 239 28.64 14.14 11.51
N SER A 240 28.50 14.78 10.34
CA SER A 240 27.34 15.62 10.01
C SER A 240 26.00 14.89 10.10
N PHE A 241 25.97 13.57 9.99
CA PHE A 241 24.76 12.76 10.07
C PHE A 241 24.48 12.20 11.46
N GLU A 242 25.32 12.48 12.47
CA GLU A 242 25.17 11.92 13.82
C GLU A 242 23.78 12.21 14.39
N HIS A 243 23.30 13.45 14.28
CA HIS A 243 21.99 13.83 14.81
C HIS A 243 20.85 13.02 14.18
N HIS A 244 20.92 12.82 12.85
CA HIS A 244 19.94 12.01 12.12
C HIS A 244 20.04 10.53 12.52
N LEU A 245 21.24 9.96 12.58
CA LEU A 245 21.42 8.56 12.98
C LEU A 245 20.96 8.34 14.43
N ARG A 246 21.19 9.30 15.32
CA ARG A 246 20.68 9.26 16.69
C ARG A 246 19.17 9.33 16.77
N GLU A 247 18.49 9.89 15.76
CA GLU A 247 17.02 9.91 15.70
C GLU A 247 16.43 8.62 15.12
N TYR A 248 17.11 7.99 14.16
CA TYR A 248 16.56 6.86 13.39
C TYR A 248 17.15 5.49 13.74
N CYS A 249 18.29 5.41 14.40
CA CYS A 249 18.91 4.13 14.74
C CYS A 249 18.44 3.58 16.11
N VAL A 250 18.43 2.26 16.22
CA VAL A 250 18.31 1.50 17.47
C VAL A 250 19.35 0.38 17.46
N PHE A 251 19.80 -0.02 18.65
CA PHE A 251 20.83 -1.05 18.84
C PHE A 251 20.23 -2.17 19.67
N ILE A 252 19.75 -3.22 19.01
CA ILE A 252 19.24 -4.40 19.69
C ILE A 252 20.40 -5.42 19.75
N PRO A 253 20.73 -5.99 20.93
CA PRO A 253 21.74 -7.04 21.07
C PRO A 253 21.33 -8.32 20.36
#